data_AF-A0A7I8EXB6-F1
#
_entry.id   AF-A0A7I8EXB6-F1
#
_cell.length_a   1.000
_cell.length_b   1.000
_cell.length_c   1.000
_cell.angle_alpha   90.00
_cell.angle_beta   90.00
_cell.angle_gamma   90.00
#
_symmetry.space_group_name_H-M   'P 1'
#
loop_
_entity.id
_entity.type
_entity.pdbx_description
1 polymer ?
#
loop_
_entity_poly.entity_id
_entity_poly.type
_entity_poly.pdbx_seq_one_letter_code
_entity_poly.pdbx_strand_id
1 'polypeptide(L)' 'MWREAPGFWQRYEGTVSKDGKTITAHWEKSADGSKWEHDFDVTYTRLN' A
#
# COMPACT_ATOMS: atom_id res chain seq x y z
N MET A 1 18.13 13.93 -7.03
CA MET A 1 17.91 13.98 -5.56
C MET A 1 17.02 12.80 -5.20
N TRP A 2 17.60 11.69 -4.75
CA TRP A 2 16.82 10.57 -4.20
C TRP A 2 16.49 10.91 -2.74
N ARG A 3 15.27 10.64 -2.30
CA ARG A 3 14.83 11.00 -0.94
C ARG A 3 15.09 9.82 -0.01
N GLU A 4 16.30 9.77 0.55
CA GLU A 4 16.49 9.03 1.79
C GLU A 4 15.63 9.75 2.86
N ALA A 5 14.58 9.08 3.33
CA ALA A 5 13.70 9.57 4.38
C ALA A 5 13.77 8.58 5.55
N PRO A 6 14.85 8.62 6.36
CA PRO A 6 14.96 7.77 7.54
C PRO A 6 13.74 7.96 8.44
N GLY A 7 13.17 6.87 8.94
CA GLY A 7 11.94 6.94 9.73
C GLY A 7 10.64 6.90 8.92
N PHE A 8 10.71 6.84 7.59
CA PHE A 8 9.52 6.88 6.74
C PHE A 8 9.55 5.75 5.71
N TRP A 9 9.05 4.58 6.13
CA TRP A 9 8.84 3.43 5.27
C TRP A 9 7.34 3.26 5.01
N GLN A 10 6.98 2.92 3.77
CA GLN A 10 5.61 2.58 3.41
C GLN A 10 5.62 1.30 2.57
N ARG A 11 4.60 0.47 2.74
CA ARG A 11 4.36 -0.68 1.86
C ARG A 11 2.89 -0.77 1.50
N TYR A 12 2.66 -1.37 0.35
CA TYR A 12 1.34 -1.60 -0.22
C TYR A 12 1.20 -3.10 -0.47
N GLU A 13 0.08 -3.67 -0.01
CA GLU A 13 -0.30 -5.04 -0.35
C GLU A 13 -1.72 -5.04 -0.92
N GLY A 14 -1.85 -5.61 -2.12
CA GLY A 14 -3.11 -5.62 -2.86
C GLY A 14 -3.38 -6.96 -3.52
N THR A 15 -4.66 -7.33 -3.54
CA THR A 15 -5.16 -8.50 -4.25
C THR A 15 -5.99 -8.05 -5.46
N VAL A 16 -5.60 -8.50 -6.64
CA VAL A 16 -6.37 -8.29 -7.87
C VAL A 16 -7.53 -9.29 -7.91
N SER A 17 -8.74 -8.80 -8.15
CA SER A 17 -9.93 -9.65 -8.31
C SER A 17 -9.78 -10.59 -9.52
N LYS A 18 -10.48 -11.73 -9.49
CA LYS A 18 -10.42 -12.73 -10.57
C LYS A 18 -10.83 -12.19 -11.93
N ASP A 19 -11.73 -11.20 -11.97
CA ASP A 19 -12.19 -10.55 -13.19
C ASP A 19 -11.28 -9.38 -13.64
N GLY A 20 -10.23 -9.07 -12.88
CA GLY A 20 -9.27 -8.01 -13.18
C GLY A 20 -9.85 -6.60 -13.11
N LYS A 21 -11.02 -6.41 -12.47
CA LYS A 21 -11.71 -5.11 -12.40
C LYS A 21 -11.47 -4.35 -11.11
N THR A 22 -11.11 -5.04 -10.04
CA THR A 22 -10.95 -4.46 -8.71
C THR A 22 -9.61 -4.85 -8.12
N ILE A 23 -9.00 -3.92 -7.38
CA ILE A 23 -7.89 -4.23 -6.49
C ILE A 23 -8.31 -3.80 -5.09
N THR A 24 -8.40 -4.78 -4.18
CA THR A 24 -8.59 -4.52 -2.74
C THR A 24 -7.23 -4.57 -2.09
N ALA A 25 -6.89 -3.51 -1.36
CA ALA A 25 -5.56 -3.35 -0.82
C ALA A 25 -5.57 -2.52 0.47
N HIS A 26 -4.42 -2.51 1.12
CA HIS A 26 -4.16 -1.65 2.27
C HIS A 26 -2.74 -1.08 2.19
N TRP A 27 -2.54 0.05 2.84
CA TRP A 27 -1.24 0.66 3.05
C TRP A 27 -0.82 0.50 4.50
N GLU A 28 0.48 0.27 4.69
CA GLU A 28 1.11 0.26 6.00
C GLU A 28 2.30 1.19 6.01
N LYS A 29 2.59 1.71 7.20
CA LYS A 29 3.78 2.53 7.48
C LYS A 29 4.66 1.87 8.53
N SER A 30 5.93 2.24 8.50
CA SER A 30 6.88 1.83 9.53
C SER A 30 7.89 2.95 9.78
N ALA A 31 8.20 3.18 11.05
CA ALA A 31 9.29 4.06 11.45
C ALA A 31 10.65 3.36 11.41
N ASP A 32 10.69 2.04 11.57
CA ASP A 32 11.93 1.26 11.67
C ASP A 32 12.16 0.29 10.49
N GLY A 33 11.19 0.19 9.57
CA GLY A 33 11.22 -0.72 8.42
C GLY A 33 10.92 -2.18 8.75
N SER A 34 10.62 -2.50 10.02
CA SER A 34 10.45 -3.88 10.51
C SER A 34 9.08 -4.12 11.14
N LYS A 35 8.56 -3.15 11.91
CA LYS A 35 7.21 -3.17 12.49
C LYS A 35 6.30 -2.36 11.62
N TRP A 36 5.24 -2.98 11.15
CA TRP A 36 4.31 -2.38 10.19
C TRP A 36 2.98 -2.10 10.88
N GLU A 37 2.49 -0.88 10.69
CA GLU A 37 1.22 -0.41 11.22
C GLU A 37 0.29 -0.10 10.05
N HIS A 38 -0.94 -0.61 10.12
CA HIS A 38 -1.98 -0.26 9.16
C HIS A 38 -2.24 1.24 9.15
N ASP A 39 -2.29 1.82 7.96
CA ASP A 39 -2.57 3.24 7.76
C ASP A 39 -4.00 3.43 7.26
N PHE A 40 -4.32 2.87 6.08
CA PHE A 40 -5.67 2.91 5.51
C PHE A 40 -5.90 1.81 4.47
N ASP A 41 -7.17 1.45 4.30
CA ASP A 41 -7.65 0.61 3.20
C ASP A 41 -7.85 1.41 1.91
N VAL A 42 -7.65 0.75 0.76
CA VAL A 42 -7.92 1.33 -0.54
C VAL A 42 -8.54 0.30 -1.48
N THR A 43 -9.55 0.73 -2.23
CA THR A 43 -10.15 -0.05 -3.31
C THR A 43 -10.01 0.72 -4.62
N TYR A 44 -9.39 0.09 -5.62
CA TYR A 44 -9.34 0.60 -6.98
C TYR A 44 -10.33 -0.16 -7.84
N THR A 45 -11.09 0.57 -8.65
CA THR A 45 -12.03 0.00 -9.62
C THR A 45 -11.68 0.50 -11.01
N ARG A 46 -11.54 -0.42 -11.97
CA ARG A 46 -11.32 -0.08 -13.37
C ARG A 46 -12.61 0.49 -13.99
N LEU A 47 -12.53 1.72 -14.49
CA LEU A 47 -13.61 2.34 -15.25
C LEU A 47 -13.44 2.00 -16.75
N ASN A 48 -14.57 1.88 -17.45
CA ASN A 48 -14.64 1.55 -18.88
C ASN A 48 -14.61 2.81 -19.74
#